data_AF-D7FYQ4-F1
#
_entry.id   AF-D7FYQ4-F1
#
_cell.length_a   1.000
_cell.length_b   1.000
_cell.length_c   1.000
_cell.angle_alpha   90.00
_cell.angle_beta   90.00
_cell.angle_gamma   90.00
#
_symmetry.space_group_name_H-M   'P 1'
#
loop_
_entity.id
_entity.type
_entity.pdbx_description
1 polymer ?
#
loop_
_entity_poly.entity_id
_entity_poly.type
_entity_poly.pdbx_seq_one_letter_code
_entity_poly.pdbx_strand_id
1 'polypeptide(L)'
;MKRHGDIIRFHHVRVARTSLLGGVAVVSPEGKYSRVPGGQKQSYGSMLAVRANIVINASRSLARALSIAFRFGAVRTQGYDEREGASPGSERQVLDYPTQQRVLLPLLAHAYALHFAGQHMKSAYHYYLDTQDAEALPDLHATSAGLKSLVTQSVADGIEAARKMCGGHGYSQFSGLPDLSSGYLALATLEGTQQVLEPQTARHLLRSLAAARKGKRLSEAFSYLSPSSTQQGAATTTTSPAVSVRIGAQLRRPETQLRLFRGRARAAVLAAEEAVQRGGKGTAGAGGGAAAGREAMVGAAVELGRATRAHCQLHLVERCMAGVEQQREAAAAAAAAASGEELNTREVNVLSSLRDLFALSIVEEWWPGGLGKTSTHCVLMAQLVLDGKVLGVHPFFVQLRSMTDHSPLKGVAIGDIGPKLGFNSTDNGFCRPAVAACCLPRWWAGGEGGS
;
A
#
# COMPACT_ATOMS: atom_id res chain seq x y z
N MET A 1 -13.48 -13.32 -31.27
CA MET A 1 -13.13 -11.96 -31.71
C MET A 1 -11.61 -11.88 -31.91
N LYS A 2 -11.13 -11.72 -33.15
CA LYS A 2 -9.68 -11.53 -33.40
C LYS A 2 -9.30 -10.12 -32.98
N ARG A 3 -8.55 -9.99 -31.88
CA ARG A 3 -7.98 -8.72 -31.42
C ARG A 3 -6.75 -8.41 -32.26
N HIS A 4 -6.92 -7.73 -33.39
CA HIS A 4 -5.81 -7.23 -34.20
C HIS A 4 -5.36 -5.87 -33.66
N GLY A 5 -4.06 -5.73 -33.39
CA GLY A 5 -3.45 -4.40 -33.24
C GLY A 5 -3.08 -3.91 -34.64
N ASP A 6 -3.40 -2.66 -34.94
CA ASP A 6 -3.13 -2.07 -36.25
C ASP A 6 -1.74 -1.42 -36.28
N ILE A 7 -1.09 -1.49 -37.45
CA ILE A 7 0.21 -0.84 -37.70
C ILE A 7 0.00 0.22 -38.76
N ILE A 8 0.47 1.44 -38.50
CA ILE A 8 0.50 2.54 -39.47
C ILE A 8 1.95 2.86 -39.83
N ARG A 9 2.24 2.93 -41.14
CA ARG A 9 3.55 3.36 -41.68
C ARG A 9 3.35 4.56 -42.59
N PHE A 10 4.03 5.66 -42.30
CA PHE A 10 4.07 6.83 -43.16
C PHE A 10 5.32 6.81 -44.04
N HIS A 11 5.17 7.06 -45.33
CA HIS A 11 6.29 7.20 -46.27
C HIS A 11 6.21 8.57 -46.95
N HIS A 12 7.00 9.53 -46.47
CA HIS A 12 7.01 10.93 -46.93
C HIS A 12 5.62 11.59 -47.08
N VAL A 13 4.69 11.26 -46.18
CA VAL A 13 3.35 11.86 -46.17
C VAL A 13 3.47 13.35 -45.86
N ARG A 14 2.91 14.18 -46.75
CA ARG A 14 2.84 15.63 -46.58
C ARG A 14 1.50 16.01 -45.96
N VAL A 15 1.54 16.80 -44.89
CA VAL A 15 0.36 17.35 -44.24
C VAL A 15 0.45 18.87 -44.23
N ALA A 16 -0.69 19.56 -44.14
CA ALA A 16 -0.70 21.00 -44.04
C ALA A 16 -0.01 21.45 -42.74
N ARG A 17 0.66 22.61 -42.75
CA ARG A 17 1.26 23.21 -41.53
C ARG A 17 0.23 23.35 -40.41
N THR A 18 -1.02 23.67 -40.77
CA THR A 18 -2.15 23.81 -39.85
C THR A 18 -2.59 22.51 -39.18
N SER A 19 -2.10 21.35 -39.62
CA SER A 19 -2.30 20.07 -38.94
C SER A 19 -1.45 19.91 -37.67
N LEU A 20 -0.47 20.79 -37.42
CA LEU A 20 0.28 20.81 -36.17
C LEU A 20 -0.61 21.33 -35.03
N LEU A 21 -0.76 20.53 -33.96
CA LEU A 21 -1.49 20.91 -32.76
C LEU A 21 -0.74 22.03 -31.99
N GLY A 22 -1.18 23.27 -32.20
CA GLY A 22 -0.50 24.48 -31.72
C GLY A 22 -0.56 24.79 -30.22
N GLY A 23 -1.14 23.92 -29.39
CA GLY A 23 -1.37 24.20 -27.95
C GLY A 23 -0.11 24.29 -27.09
N VAL A 24 0.99 23.66 -27.53
CA VAL A 24 2.27 23.63 -26.78
C VAL A 24 3.39 24.37 -27.52
N ALA A 25 3.38 24.27 -28.85
CA ALA A 25 4.35 24.91 -29.71
C ALA A 25 3.73 25.18 -31.07
N VAL A 26 4.22 26.24 -31.72
CA VAL A 26 3.78 26.63 -33.06
C VAL A 26 4.99 26.77 -33.98
N VAL A 27 4.75 26.58 -35.27
CA VAL A 27 5.74 26.81 -36.34
C VAL A 27 5.16 27.84 -37.29
N SER A 28 5.86 28.96 -37.49
CA SER A 28 5.42 30.03 -38.40
C SER A 28 5.48 29.60 -39.88
N PRO A 29 4.82 30.32 -40.80
CA PRO A 29 4.94 30.05 -42.25
C PRO A 29 6.39 30.07 -42.75
N GLU A 30 7.25 30.88 -42.12
CA GLU A 30 8.69 31.01 -42.42
C GLU A 30 9.52 29.86 -41.79
N GLY A 31 8.88 28.92 -41.10
CA GLY A 31 9.55 27.77 -40.48
C GLY A 31 10.12 28.05 -39.08
N LYS A 32 9.77 29.16 -38.44
CA LYS A 32 10.29 29.50 -37.10
C LYS A 32 9.48 28.80 -36.00
N TYR A 33 10.17 28.02 -35.17
CA TYR A 33 9.59 27.37 -33.98
C TYR A 33 9.48 28.35 -32.80
N SER A 34 8.33 28.35 -32.11
CA SER A 34 8.17 29.02 -30.82
C SER A 34 7.31 28.19 -29.85
N ARG A 35 7.61 28.29 -28.56
CA ARG A 35 6.83 27.65 -27.49
C ARG A 35 5.71 28.55 -27.03
N VAL A 36 4.55 27.97 -26.77
CA VAL A 36 3.44 28.67 -26.13
C VAL A 36 3.73 28.73 -24.61
N PRO A 37 3.79 29.92 -24.00
CA PRO A 37 3.95 30.05 -22.56
C PRO A 37 2.85 29.26 -21.81
N GLY A 38 3.25 28.39 -20.87
CA GLY A 38 2.30 27.57 -20.10
C GLY A 38 1.78 26.31 -20.79
N GLY A 39 1.97 26.14 -22.11
CA GLY A 39 1.43 24.98 -22.87
C GLY A 39 1.94 23.61 -22.39
N GLN A 40 3.16 23.53 -21.88
CA GLN A 40 3.67 22.28 -21.27
C GLN A 40 2.93 21.89 -19.99
N LYS A 41 2.48 22.87 -19.18
CA LYS A 41 1.72 22.59 -17.96
C LYS A 41 0.33 22.05 -18.30
N GLN A 42 -0.29 22.57 -19.36
CA GLN A 42 -1.58 22.05 -19.86
C GLN A 42 -1.52 20.60 -20.35
N SER A 43 -0.38 20.15 -20.88
CA SER A 43 -0.21 18.76 -21.33
C SER A 43 -0.34 17.74 -20.19
N TYR A 44 0.05 18.11 -18.96
CA TYR A 44 -0.10 17.25 -17.77
C TYR A 44 -1.56 16.99 -17.42
N GLY A 45 -2.47 17.92 -17.73
CA GLY A 45 -3.89 17.79 -17.40
C GLY A 45 -4.53 16.54 -18.00
N SER A 46 -4.21 16.22 -19.27
CA SER A 46 -4.74 15.03 -19.95
C SER A 46 -4.23 13.72 -19.34
N MET A 47 -2.91 13.61 -19.11
CA MET A 47 -2.28 12.44 -18.50
C MET A 47 -2.78 12.20 -17.06
N LEU A 48 -2.94 13.26 -16.27
CA LEU A 48 -3.50 13.16 -14.93
C LEU A 48 -4.96 12.69 -14.95
N ALA A 49 -5.77 13.19 -15.89
CA ALA A 49 -7.15 12.75 -16.07
C ALA A 49 -7.24 11.24 -16.35
N VAL A 50 -6.40 10.75 -17.27
CA VAL A 50 -6.36 9.33 -17.63
C VAL A 50 -5.96 8.49 -16.42
N ARG A 51 -4.91 8.88 -15.69
CA ARG A 51 -4.47 8.15 -14.48
C ARG A 51 -5.52 8.14 -13.38
N ALA A 52 -6.21 9.27 -13.14
CA ALA A 52 -7.29 9.35 -12.17
C ALA A 52 -8.44 8.39 -12.53
N ASN A 53 -8.79 8.31 -13.83
CA ASN A 53 -9.78 7.37 -14.32
C ASN A 53 -9.34 5.90 -14.19
N ILE A 54 -8.06 5.60 -14.39
CA ILE A 54 -7.53 4.24 -14.19
C ILE A 54 -7.69 3.84 -12.72
N VAL A 55 -7.25 4.69 -11.78
CA VAL A 55 -7.28 4.36 -10.34
C VAL A 55 -8.71 4.19 -9.83
N ILE A 56 -9.66 5.06 -10.20
CA ILE A 56 -11.06 4.90 -9.77
C ILE A 56 -11.72 3.65 -10.39
N ASN A 57 -11.45 3.34 -11.66
CA ASN A 57 -12.02 2.16 -12.33
C ASN A 57 -11.37 0.84 -11.89
N ALA A 58 -10.16 0.88 -11.35
CA ALA A 58 -9.51 -0.28 -10.74
C ALA A 58 -10.33 -0.85 -9.58
N SER A 59 -10.88 0.02 -8.71
CA SER A 59 -11.77 -0.39 -7.62
C SER A 59 -13.00 -1.16 -8.13
N ARG A 60 -13.64 -0.66 -9.19
CA ARG A 60 -14.82 -1.28 -9.82
C ARG A 60 -14.47 -2.61 -10.47
N SER A 61 -13.32 -2.71 -11.11
CA SER A 61 -12.87 -3.95 -11.76
C SER A 61 -12.60 -5.04 -10.72
N LEU A 62 -11.93 -4.70 -9.61
CA LEU A 62 -11.73 -5.62 -8.49
C LEU A 62 -13.07 -6.02 -7.86
N ALA A 63 -13.95 -5.06 -7.60
CA ALA A 63 -15.27 -5.31 -7.01
C ALA A 63 -16.13 -6.24 -7.87
N ARG A 64 -16.06 -6.14 -9.20
CA ARG A 64 -16.74 -7.08 -10.13
C ARG A 64 -16.22 -8.51 -9.97
N ALA A 65 -14.90 -8.69 -9.96
CA ALA A 65 -14.30 -10.02 -9.79
C ALA A 65 -14.66 -10.63 -8.42
N LEU A 66 -14.57 -9.82 -7.36
CA LEU A 66 -14.92 -10.25 -6.01
C LEU A 66 -16.41 -10.55 -5.86
N SER A 67 -17.30 -9.77 -6.48
CA SER A 67 -18.74 -10.05 -6.45
C SER A 67 -19.06 -11.43 -7.01
N ILE A 68 -18.39 -11.83 -8.08
CA ILE A 68 -18.53 -13.18 -8.66
C ILE A 68 -17.99 -14.22 -7.67
N ALA A 69 -16.78 -14.02 -7.13
CA ALA A 69 -16.15 -14.97 -6.24
C ALA A 69 -16.90 -15.18 -4.91
N PHE A 70 -17.41 -14.11 -4.29
CA PHE A 70 -18.22 -14.20 -3.06
C PHE A 70 -19.56 -14.90 -3.32
N ARG A 71 -20.26 -14.56 -4.40
CA ARG A 71 -21.53 -15.22 -4.76
C ARG A 71 -21.33 -16.69 -5.10
N PHE A 72 -20.29 -17.01 -5.87
CA PHE A 72 -19.91 -18.39 -6.15
C PHE A 72 -19.58 -19.13 -4.86
N GLY A 73 -18.78 -18.54 -3.98
CA GLY A 73 -18.36 -19.17 -2.73
C GLY A 73 -19.49 -19.39 -1.72
N ALA A 74 -20.52 -18.53 -1.74
CA ALA A 74 -21.71 -18.66 -0.91
C ALA A 74 -22.65 -19.78 -1.39
N VAL A 75 -22.57 -20.20 -2.65
CA VAL A 75 -23.43 -21.27 -3.20
C VAL A 75 -22.68 -22.59 -3.31
N ARG A 76 -21.39 -22.54 -3.67
CA ARG A 76 -20.58 -23.73 -3.87
C ARG A 76 -20.33 -24.42 -2.53
N THR A 77 -20.74 -25.67 -2.43
CA THR A 77 -20.32 -26.59 -1.37
C THR A 77 -19.18 -27.47 -1.86
N GLN A 78 -18.27 -27.85 -0.98
CA GLN A 78 -17.22 -28.84 -1.25
C GLN A 78 -16.58 -29.29 0.06
N GLY A 79 -16.28 -30.58 0.20
CA GLY A 79 -15.53 -31.10 1.34
C GLY A 79 -16.44 -31.50 2.48
N TYR A 80 -15.97 -31.36 3.72
CA TYR A 80 -16.66 -31.90 4.89
C TYR A 80 -17.32 -30.80 5.72
N ASP A 81 -18.56 -31.03 6.19
CA ASP A 81 -19.19 -30.21 7.22
C ASP A 81 -19.30 -30.97 8.54
N GLU A 82 -18.30 -30.79 9.41
CA GLU A 82 -18.25 -31.39 10.76
C GLU A 82 -18.82 -30.47 11.85
N ARG A 83 -19.62 -29.44 11.49
CA ARG A 83 -20.26 -28.58 12.48
C ARG A 83 -21.34 -29.34 13.25
N GLU A 84 -21.47 -29.03 14.53
CA GLU A 84 -22.52 -29.58 15.37
C GLU A 84 -23.91 -29.20 14.80
N GLY A 85 -24.73 -30.21 14.52
CA GLY A 85 -26.05 -30.04 13.87
C GLY A 85 -26.05 -30.11 12.33
N ALA A 86 -24.90 -30.37 11.68
CA ALA A 86 -24.85 -30.62 10.24
C ALA A 86 -25.47 -31.99 9.89
N SER A 87 -26.19 -32.03 8.77
CA SER A 87 -26.77 -33.30 8.29
C SER A 87 -25.68 -34.27 7.84
N PRO A 88 -25.81 -35.58 8.08
CA PRO A 88 -24.84 -36.57 7.60
C PRO A 88 -24.63 -36.47 6.09
N GLY A 89 -23.39 -36.30 5.65
CA GLY A 89 -23.04 -36.13 4.23
C GLY A 89 -23.27 -34.73 3.65
N SER A 90 -23.67 -33.75 4.47
CA SER A 90 -23.71 -32.35 4.03
C SER A 90 -22.30 -31.79 3.83
N GLU A 91 -22.14 -31.01 2.78
CA GLU A 91 -20.88 -30.35 2.44
C GLU A 91 -20.92 -28.87 2.88
N ARG A 92 -19.78 -28.36 3.35
CA ARG A 92 -19.66 -26.97 3.78
C ARG A 92 -19.57 -26.03 2.58
N GLN A 93 -20.19 -24.85 2.69
CA GLN A 93 -20.00 -23.77 1.72
C GLN A 93 -18.54 -23.34 1.68
N VAL A 94 -17.97 -23.18 0.49
CA VAL A 94 -16.53 -22.91 0.38
C VAL A 94 -16.14 -21.55 0.98
N LEU A 95 -17.07 -20.60 1.05
CA LEU A 95 -16.86 -19.30 1.71
C LEU A 95 -16.68 -19.41 3.23
N ASP A 96 -17.15 -20.49 3.86
CA ASP A 96 -16.97 -20.70 5.31
C ASP A 96 -15.55 -21.16 5.67
N TYR A 97 -14.72 -21.53 4.68
CA TYR A 97 -13.34 -21.91 4.95
C TYR A 97 -12.46 -20.69 5.21
N PRO A 98 -11.67 -20.68 6.31
CA PRO A 98 -10.72 -19.61 6.59
C PRO A 98 -9.70 -19.38 5.47
N THR A 99 -9.34 -20.43 4.73
CA THR A 99 -8.44 -20.33 3.57
C THR A 99 -9.05 -19.47 2.45
N GLN A 100 -10.34 -19.64 2.15
CA GLN A 100 -11.08 -18.84 1.18
C GLN A 100 -11.23 -17.39 1.68
N GLN A 101 -11.63 -17.22 2.94
CA GLN A 101 -11.84 -15.90 3.55
C GLN A 101 -10.55 -15.08 3.63
N ARG A 102 -9.42 -15.72 3.93
CA ARG A 102 -8.10 -15.06 4.03
C ARG A 102 -7.61 -14.52 2.69
N VAL A 103 -8.12 -15.03 1.57
CA VAL A 103 -7.85 -14.49 0.23
C VAL A 103 -8.87 -13.40 -0.12
N LEU A 104 -10.17 -13.69 0.01
CA LEU A 104 -11.22 -12.81 -0.50
C LEU A 104 -11.47 -11.57 0.36
N LEU A 105 -11.43 -11.68 1.69
CA LEU A 105 -11.77 -10.55 2.58
C LEU A 105 -10.72 -9.42 2.51
N PRO A 106 -9.40 -9.67 2.49
CA PRO A 106 -8.42 -8.60 2.29
C PRO A 106 -8.54 -7.93 0.91
N LEU A 107 -8.88 -8.68 -0.14
CA LEU A 107 -9.12 -8.09 -1.46
C LEU A 107 -10.39 -7.24 -1.50
N LEU A 108 -11.43 -7.63 -0.75
CA LEU A 108 -12.63 -6.79 -0.56
C LEU A 108 -12.28 -5.48 0.13
N ALA A 109 -11.52 -5.57 1.22
CA ALA A 109 -11.01 -4.41 1.94
C ALA A 109 -10.16 -3.50 1.04
N HIS A 110 -9.30 -4.09 0.20
CA HIS A 110 -8.52 -3.39 -0.83
C HIS A 110 -9.42 -2.67 -1.83
N ALA A 111 -10.48 -3.30 -2.34
CA ALA A 111 -11.40 -2.67 -3.29
C ALA A 111 -12.03 -1.38 -2.75
N TYR A 112 -12.41 -1.35 -1.46
CA TYR A 112 -12.91 -0.14 -0.81
C TYR A 112 -11.81 0.91 -0.57
N ALA A 113 -10.60 0.50 -0.16
CA ALA A 113 -9.48 1.42 -0.02
C ALA A 113 -9.12 2.10 -1.36
N LEU A 114 -9.14 1.34 -2.46
CA LEU A 114 -8.97 1.85 -3.82
C LEU A 114 -10.08 2.82 -4.22
N HIS A 115 -11.32 2.55 -3.83
CA HIS A 115 -12.46 3.42 -4.12
C HIS A 115 -12.25 4.82 -3.52
N PHE A 116 -11.95 4.89 -2.21
CA PHE A 116 -11.72 6.16 -1.52
C PHE A 116 -10.49 6.89 -2.04
N ALA A 117 -9.39 6.18 -2.30
CA ALA A 117 -8.19 6.78 -2.87
C ALA A 117 -8.42 7.30 -4.30
N GLY A 118 -9.17 6.57 -5.12
CA GLY A 118 -9.54 7.00 -6.47
C GLY A 118 -10.47 8.22 -6.47
N GLN A 119 -11.42 8.28 -5.54
CA GLN A 119 -12.28 9.46 -5.37
C GLN A 119 -11.46 10.68 -4.99
N HIS A 120 -10.58 10.54 -4.00
CA HIS A 120 -9.68 11.62 -3.58
C HIS A 120 -8.79 12.11 -4.74
N MET A 121 -8.18 11.19 -5.49
CA MET A 121 -7.34 11.53 -6.64
C MET A 121 -8.13 12.27 -7.73
N LYS A 122 -9.38 11.87 -7.97
CA LYS A 122 -10.27 12.56 -8.92
C LYS A 122 -10.63 13.96 -8.44
N SER A 123 -10.92 14.14 -7.15
CA SER A 123 -11.17 15.46 -6.55
C SER A 123 -9.95 16.36 -6.63
N ALA A 124 -8.75 15.85 -6.33
CA ALA A 124 -7.51 16.60 -6.46
C ALA A 124 -7.22 17.03 -7.91
N TYR A 125 -7.56 16.18 -8.88
CA TYR A 125 -7.50 16.53 -10.30
C TYR A 125 -8.49 17.64 -10.68
N HIS A 126 -9.74 17.56 -10.25
CA HIS A 126 -10.73 18.63 -10.51
C HIS A 126 -10.32 19.95 -9.86
N TYR A 127 -9.83 19.91 -8.61
CA TYR A 127 -9.28 21.08 -7.94
C TYR A 127 -8.15 21.73 -8.76
N TYR A 128 -7.24 20.94 -9.32
CA TYR A 128 -6.19 21.45 -10.21
C TYR A 128 -6.75 22.08 -11.49
N LEU A 129 -7.79 21.50 -12.09
CA LEU A 129 -8.44 22.10 -13.26
C LEU A 129 -9.06 23.46 -12.96
N ASP A 130 -9.72 23.58 -11.80
CA ASP A 130 -10.43 24.80 -11.41
C ASP A 130 -9.46 25.91 -10.97
N THR A 131 -8.41 25.55 -10.23
CA THR A 131 -7.46 26.52 -9.66
C THR A 131 -6.25 26.81 -10.53
N GLN A 132 -5.89 25.89 -11.43
CA GLN A 132 -4.63 25.91 -12.16
C GLN A 132 -3.38 26.07 -11.26
N ASP A 133 -3.46 25.60 -10.01
CA ASP A 133 -2.37 25.71 -9.04
C ASP A 133 -1.13 24.93 -9.52
N ALA A 134 -0.11 25.68 -9.92
CA ALA A 134 1.14 25.13 -10.41
C ALA A 134 2.00 24.50 -9.31
N GLU A 135 1.80 24.87 -8.04
CA GLU A 135 2.57 24.34 -6.91
C GLU A 135 2.06 22.97 -6.46
N ALA A 136 0.76 22.69 -6.65
CA ALA A 136 0.16 21.37 -6.35
C ALA A 136 0.47 20.31 -7.43
N LEU A 137 0.81 20.73 -8.65
CA LEU A 137 1.00 19.84 -9.81
C LEU A 137 2.10 18.77 -9.61
N PRO A 138 3.30 19.07 -9.07
CA PRO A 138 4.34 18.06 -8.83
C PRO A 138 3.89 16.95 -7.88
N ASP A 139 3.18 17.30 -6.81
CA ASP A 139 2.65 16.37 -5.83
C ASP A 139 1.57 15.48 -6.47
N LEU A 140 0.60 16.10 -7.17
CA LEU A 140 -0.44 15.38 -7.88
C LEU A 140 0.13 14.42 -8.93
N HIS A 141 1.15 14.86 -9.68
CA HIS A 141 1.84 14.01 -10.64
C HIS A 141 2.55 12.81 -9.97
N ALA A 142 3.30 13.05 -8.90
CA ALA A 142 4.00 11.99 -8.18
C ALA A 142 3.05 10.97 -7.56
N THR A 143 1.98 11.42 -6.91
CA THR A 143 0.94 10.55 -6.34
C THR A 143 0.21 9.79 -7.45
N SER A 144 -0.12 10.44 -8.57
CA SER A 144 -0.78 9.79 -9.71
C SER A 144 0.03 8.64 -10.30
N ALA A 145 1.35 8.84 -10.46
CA ALA A 145 2.25 7.85 -11.04
C ALA A 145 2.36 6.61 -10.14
N GLY A 146 2.58 6.85 -8.85
CA GLY A 146 2.74 5.78 -7.86
C GLY A 146 1.44 5.00 -7.64
N LEU A 147 0.30 5.69 -7.51
CA LEU A 147 -1.01 5.03 -7.37
C LEU A 147 -1.35 4.23 -8.62
N LYS A 148 -1.24 4.80 -9.83
CA LYS A 148 -1.48 4.05 -11.07
C LYS A 148 -0.66 2.76 -11.06
N SER A 149 0.64 2.86 -10.79
CA SER A 149 1.56 1.72 -10.73
C SER A 149 1.11 0.64 -9.74
N LEU A 150 0.95 0.99 -8.46
CA LEU A 150 0.62 0.03 -7.40
C LEU A 150 -0.78 -0.58 -7.58
N VAL A 151 -1.76 0.26 -7.89
CA VAL A 151 -3.16 -0.13 -7.97
C VAL A 151 -3.40 -1.05 -9.16
N THR A 152 -2.84 -0.74 -10.33
CA THR A 152 -3.04 -1.59 -11.51
C THR A 152 -2.43 -2.98 -11.33
N GLN A 153 -1.27 -3.11 -10.70
CA GLN A 153 -0.69 -4.42 -10.41
C GLN A 153 -1.48 -5.20 -9.36
N SER A 154 -1.74 -4.56 -8.21
CA SER A 154 -2.47 -5.24 -7.11
C SER A 154 -3.88 -5.70 -7.49
N VAL A 155 -4.57 -4.97 -8.37
CA VAL A 155 -5.89 -5.38 -8.86
C VAL A 155 -5.79 -6.48 -9.90
N ALA A 156 -4.77 -6.49 -10.77
CA ALA A 156 -4.57 -7.60 -11.70
C ALA A 156 -4.36 -8.91 -10.93
N ASP A 157 -3.52 -8.88 -9.89
CA ASP A 157 -3.29 -10.01 -8.99
C ASP A 157 -4.58 -10.40 -8.25
N GLY A 158 -5.34 -9.42 -7.76
CA GLY A 158 -6.59 -9.63 -7.05
C GLY A 158 -7.70 -10.26 -7.91
N ILE A 159 -7.82 -9.86 -9.18
CA ILE A 159 -8.77 -10.47 -10.13
C ILE A 159 -8.40 -11.93 -10.39
N GLU A 160 -7.12 -12.23 -10.58
CA GLU A 160 -6.65 -13.59 -10.81
C GLU A 160 -6.80 -14.46 -9.55
N ALA A 161 -6.58 -13.90 -8.35
CA ALA A 161 -6.88 -14.57 -7.09
C ALA A 161 -8.36 -14.90 -6.97
N ALA A 162 -9.27 -13.95 -7.26
CA ALA A 162 -10.71 -14.18 -7.27
C ALA A 162 -11.13 -15.29 -8.26
N ARG A 163 -10.49 -15.33 -9.43
CA ARG A 163 -10.67 -16.41 -10.42
C ARG A 163 -10.29 -17.78 -9.86
N LYS A 164 -9.12 -17.89 -9.21
CA LYS A 164 -8.64 -19.13 -8.58
C LYS A 164 -9.56 -19.59 -7.45
N MET A 165 -10.12 -18.65 -6.68
CA MET A 165 -11.09 -18.94 -5.62
C MET A 165 -12.44 -19.50 -6.15
N CYS A 166 -12.69 -19.43 -7.46
CA CYS A 166 -13.83 -20.08 -8.11
C CYS A 166 -13.51 -21.49 -8.65
N GLY A 167 -12.33 -22.04 -8.33
CA GLY A 167 -11.90 -23.36 -8.78
C GLY A 167 -11.90 -23.53 -10.30
N GLY A 168 -12.20 -24.74 -10.77
CA GLY A 168 -12.26 -25.05 -12.21
C GLY A 168 -13.32 -24.22 -12.96
N HIS A 169 -14.44 -23.89 -12.33
CA HIS A 169 -15.49 -23.07 -12.94
C HIS A 169 -15.03 -21.63 -13.20
N GLY A 170 -14.11 -21.11 -12.39
CA GLY A 170 -13.47 -19.81 -12.65
C GLY A 170 -12.60 -19.78 -13.91
N TYR A 171 -12.20 -20.93 -14.46
CA TYR A 171 -11.48 -20.99 -15.73
C TYR A 171 -12.40 -20.88 -16.95
N SER A 172 -13.69 -21.18 -16.79
CA SER A 172 -14.67 -21.09 -17.87
C SER A 172 -14.93 -19.64 -18.26
N GLN A 173 -15.03 -19.36 -19.57
CA GLN A 173 -15.43 -18.04 -20.09
C GLN A 173 -16.82 -17.62 -19.59
N PHE A 174 -17.72 -18.58 -19.31
CA PHE A 174 -19.05 -18.30 -18.75
C PHE A 174 -19.00 -17.66 -17.36
N SER A 175 -17.89 -17.80 -16.62
CA SER A 175 -17.72 -17.09 -15.35
C SER A 175 -17.48 -15.58 -15.52
N GLY A 176 -17.10 -15.13 -16.72
CA GLY A 176 -16.71 -13.74 -17.01
C GLY A 176 -15.36 -13.30 -16.41
N LEU A 177 -14.74 -14.11 -15.54
CA LEU A 177 -13.46 -13.79 -14.88
C LEU A 177 -12.25 -13.83 -15.84
N PRO A 178 -12.13 -14.79 -16.79
CA PRO A 178 -11.05 -14.77 -17.78
C PRO A 178 -11.04 -13.51 -18.65
N ASP A 179 -12.22 -13.05 -19.10
CA ASP A 179 -12.35 -11.85 -19.93
C ASP A 179 -12.04 -10.59 -19.13
N LEU A 180 -12.52 -10.52 -17.88
CA LEU A 180 -12.19 -9.43 -16.96
C LEU A 180 -10.69 -9.35 -16.68
N SER A 181 -10.05 -10.49 -16.39
CA SER A 181 -8.60 -10.59 -16.14
C SER A 181 -7.81 -10.14 -17.38
N SER A 182 -8.08 -10.75 -18.54
CA SER A 182 -7.35 -10.44 -19.77
C SER A 182 -7.55 -9.00 -20.24
N GLY A 183 -8.73 -8.42 -20.06
CA GLY A 183 -9.01 -7.02 -20.37
C GLY A 183 -8.30 -6.05 -19.42
N TYR A 184 -8.21 -6.40 -18.13
CA TYR A 184 -7.61 -5.53 -17.12
C TYR A 184 -6.07 -5.46 -17.20
N LEU A 185 -5.40 -6.55 -17.60
CA LEU A 185 -3.93 -6.62 -17.69
C LEU A 185 -3.31 -5.52 -18.56
N ALA A 186 -4.03 -5.02 -19.57
CA ALA A 186 -3.58 -3.89 -20.39
C ALA A 186 -3.29 -2.64 -19.54
N LEU A 187 -4.07 -2.39 -18.49
CA LEU A 187 -3.92 -1.21 -17.61
C LEU A 187 -2.65 -1.26 -16.76
N ALA A 188 -2.09 -2.44 -16.52
CA ALA A 188 -0.79 -2.58 -15.87
C ALA A 188 0.38 -2.13 -16.77
N THR A 189 0.17 -2.07 -18.09
CA THR A 189 1.20 -1.73 -19.09
C THR A 189 1.00 -0.34 -19.71
N LEU A 190 -0.22 -0.04 -20.18
CA LEU A 190 -0.56 1.25 -20.79
C LEU A 190 -0.37 2.40 -19.80
N GLU A 191 -0.15 3.62 -20.28
CA GLU A 191 0.03 4.82 -19.43
C GLU A 191 1.21 4.69 -18.43
N GLY A 192 2.21 3.90 -18.79
CA GLY A 192 3.47 3.70 -18.07
C GLY A 192 3.50 2.43 -17.24
N THR A 193 4.54 1.62 -17.42
CA THR A 193 4.78 0.43 -16.61
C THR A 193 5.28 0.80 -15.21
N GLN A 194 5.19 -0.14 -14.27
CA GLN A 194 5.64 0.05 -12.89
C GLN A 194 7.10 0.55 -12.82
N GLN A 195 7.99 -0.03 -13.64
CA GLN A 195 9.41 0.30 -13.68
C GLN A 195 9.67 1.73 -14.17
N VAL A 196 8.74 2.32 -14.94
CA VAL A 196 8.85 3.69 -15.45
C VAL A 196 8.17 4.70 -14.52
N LEU A 197 7.10 4.31 -13.84
CA LEU A 197 6.31 5.18 -12.99
C LEU A 197 6.85 5.28 -11.57
N GLU A 198 7.29 4.18 -10.96
CA GLU A 198 7.82 4.20 -9.59
C GLU A 198 9.01 5.18 -9.43
N PRO A 199 9.98 5.24 -10.37
CA PRO A 199 11.06 6.23 -10.28
C PRO A 199 10.61 7.69 -10.38
N GLN A 200 9.42 7.99 -10.93
CA GLN A 200 8.87 9.35 -10.94
C GLN A 200 8.47 9.76 -9.53
N THR A 201 7.71 8.91 -8.83
CA THR A 201 7.32 9.12 -7.43
C THR A 201 8.52 9.10 -6.50
N ALA A 202 9.45 8.15 -6.67
CA ALA A 202 10.64 8.04 -5.83
C ALA A 202 11.53 9.29 -5.90
N ARG A 203 11.76 9.83 -7.10
CA ARG A 203 12.51 11.10 -7.25
C ARG A 203 11.83 12.25 -6.55
N HIS A 204 10.50 12.31 -6.60
CA HIS A 204 9.74 13.33 -5.90
C HIS A 204 9.86 13.17 -4.37
N LEU A 205 9.77 11.95 -3.85
CA LEU A 205 9.96 11.65 -2.43
C LEU A 205 11.33 12.10 -1.91
N LEU A 206 12.41 11.84 -2.67
CA LEU A 206 13.75 12.29 -2.32
C LEU A 206 13.88 13.82 -2.32
N ARG A 207 13.27 14.49 -3.31
CA ARG A 207 13.23 15.97 -3.36
C ARG A 207 12.45 16.56 -2.19
N SER A 208 11.30 15.97 -1.84
CA SER A 208 10.49 16.39 -0.70
C SER A 208 11.22 16.18 0.62
N LEU A 209 11.94 15.05 0.80
CA LEU A 209 12.79 14.82 1.96
C LEU A 209 13.90 15.89 2.07
N ALA A 210 14.58 16.18 0.96
CA ALA A 210 15.61 17.23 0.93
C ALA A 210 15.04 18.63 1.22
N ALA A 211 13.84 18.94 0.70
CA ALA A 211 13.15 20.19 0.96
C ALA A 211 12.74 20.32 2.43
N ALA A 212 12.27 19.22 3.05
CA ALA A 212 11.89 19.20 4.44
C ALA A 212 13.08 19.40 5.39
N ARG A 213 14.25 18.84 5.06
CA ARG A 213 15.51 19.12 5.79
C ARG A 213 15.93 20.58 5.71
N LYS A 214 15.54 21.29 4.65
CA LYS A 214 15.76 22.75 4.49
C LYS A 214 14.66 23.59 5.16
N GLY A 215 13.75 22.98 5.92
CA GLY A 215 12.67 23.68 6.61
C GLY A 215 11.48 24.07 5.73
N LYS A 216 11.41 23.61 4.47
CA LYS A 216 10.24 23.87 3.62
C LYS A 216 9.05 23.06 4.13
N ARG A 217 7.90 23.73 4.34
CA ARG A 217 6.63 23.07 4.66
C ARG A 217 6.19 22.22 3.47
N LEU A 218 5.97 20.93 3.72
CA LEU A 218 5.46 19.99 2.73
C LEU A 218 3.93 19.98 2.74
N SER A 219 3.33 19.50 1.65
CA SER A 219 1.90 19.21 1.59
C SER A 219 1.53 18.03 2.51
N GLU A 220 0.23 17.87 2.76
CA GLU A 220 -0.29 16.84 3.66
C GLU A 220 0.23 15.43 3.30
N ALA A 221 0.17 15.05 2.02
CA ALA A 221 0.56 13.73 1.52
C ALA A 221 2.05 13.39 1.75
N PHE A 222 2.91 14.41 1.93
CA PHE A 222 4.35 14.24 2.12
C PHE A 222 4.83 14.72 3.49
N SER A 223 3.92 15.27 4.31
CA SER A 223 4.21 15.86 5.62
C SER A 223 4.94 14.91 6.59
N TYR A 224 4.72 13.61 6.46
CA TYR A 224 5.39 12.57 7.26
C TYR A 224 6.91 12.50 7.04
N LEU A 225 7.43 13.11 5.96
CA LEU A 225 8.87 13.21 5.70
C LEU A 225 9.53 14.33 6.52
N SER A 226 8.75 15.30 7.00
CA SER A 226 9.28 16.41 7.76
C SER A 226 9.93 15.95 9.07
N PRO A 227 11.09 16.51 9.42
CA PRO A 227 11.64 16.34 10.76
C PRO A 227 10.78 17.15 11.73
N SER A 228 9.75 16.56 12.36
CA SER A 228 9.01 17.24 13.43
C SER A 228 8.49 16.26 14.50
N SER A 229 8.93 16.49 15.74
CA SER A 229 8.28 16.19 17.02
C SER A 229 7.75 14.77 17.29
N THR A 230 8.62 13.77 17.39
CA THR A 230 8.32 12.55 18.17
C THR A 230 8.26 12.82 19.71
N GLN A 231 8.08 14.07 20.14
CA GLN A 231 8.19 14.50 21.56
C GLN A 231 7.16 15.54 22.04
N GLN A 232 6.01 15.74 21.40
CA GLN A 232 4.95 16.56 22.02
C GLN A 232 3.67 15.74 22.21
N GLY A 233 3.51 15.29 23.46
CA GLY A 233 2.34 14.57 23.96
C GLY A 233 2.62 13.71 25.19
N ALA A 234 3.34 14.20 26.20
CA ALA A 234 3.30 13.70 27.59
C ALA A 234 4.12 14.61 28.53
N ALA A 235 3.64 15.82 28.76
CA ALA A 235 4.07 16.65 29.88
C ALA A 235 2.84 17.23 30.57
N THR A 236 2.20 16.43 31.43
CA THR A 236 1.41 16.90 32.59
C THR A 236 1.08 15.70 33.50
N THR A 237 1.76 15.67 34.65
CA THR A 237 1.23 15.36 35.98
C THR A 237 0.64 13.96 36.28
N THR A 238 1.49 13.15 36.92
CA THR A 238 1.24 12.36 38.15
C THR A 238 0.32 11.13 38.12
N THR A 239 0.88 10.05 38.71
CA THR A 239 0.28 8.80 39.24
C THR A 239 0.34 7.57 38.30
N SER A 240 1.39 6.77 38.47
CA SER A 240 1.42 5.34 38.11
C SER A 240 0.36 4.57 38.90
N PRO A 241 -0.26 3.48 38.38
CA PRO A 241 0.49 2.23 38.14
C PRO A 241 0.08 1.38 36.92
N ALA A 242 0.98 0.45 36.55
CA ALA A 242 0.83 -0.65 35.58
C ALA A 242 0.56 -0.27 34.11
N VAL A 243 1.64 -0.09 33.33
CA VAL A 243 1.57 0.01 31.87
C VAL A 243 1.35 -1.38 31.28
N SER A 244 0.10 -1.68 30.89
CA SER A 244 -0.23 -2.84 30.05
C SER A 244 -0.32 -2.41 28.58
N VAL A 245 0.53 -2.96 27.72
CA VAL A 245 0.46 -2.76 26.27
C VAL A 245 -0.45 -3.85 25.69
N ARG A 246 -1.74 -3.54 25.46
CA ARG A 246 -2.68 -4.45 24.79
C ARG A 246 -2.56 -4.32 23.27
N ILE A 247 -1.58 -5.01 22.68
CA ILE A 247 -1.23 -4.97 21.25
C ILE A 247 -2.47 -5.18 20.34
N GLY A 248 -3.36 -6.12 20.68
CA GLY A 248 -4.51 -6.46 19.81
C GLY A 248 -5.62 -5.40 19.69
N ALA A 249 -5.92 -4.64 20.75
CA ALA A 249 -6.91 -3.56 20.69
C ALA A 249 -6.28 -2.25 20.19
N GLN A 250 -4.99 -2.04 20.44
CA GLN A 250 -4.26 -0.84 20.04
C GLN A 250 -3.97 -0.80 18.53
N LEU A 251 -3.75 -1.96 17.88
CA LEU A 251 -3.53 -2.07 16.43
C LEU A 251 -4.78 -1.78 15.58
N ARG A 252 -5.98 -1.86 16.16
CA ARG A 252 -7.23 -1.45 15.50
C ARG A 252 -7.50 0.05 15.57
N ARG A 253 -6.72 0.79 16.37
CA ARG A 253 -6.86 2.25 16.46
C ARG A 253 -6.27 2.90 15.21
N PRO A 254 -7.03 3.77 14.50
CA PRO A 254 -6.54 4.43 13.30
C PRO A 254 -5.22 5.20 13.52
N GLU A 255 -5.06 5.83 14.68
CA GLU A 255 -3.87 6.62 15.01
C GLU A 255 -2.62 5.73 15.10
N THR A 256 -2.75 4.53 15.65
CA THR A 256 -1.66 3.55 15.73
C THR A 256 -1.29 3.06 14.34
N GLN A 257 -2.29 2.70 13.53
CA GLN A 257 -2.07 2.26 12.14
C GLN A 257 -1.37 3.37 11.33
N LEU A 258 -1.83 4.61 11.40
CA LEU A 258 -1.19 5.74 10.71
C LEU A 258 0.26 5.96 11.16
N ARG A 259 0.54 5.90 12.46
CA ARG A 259 1.92 6.01 12.97
C ARG A 259 2.82 4.92 12.40
N LEU A 260 2.35 3.68 12.33
CA LEU A 260 3.08 2.55 11.75
C LEU A 260 3.38 2.77 10.26
N PHE A 261 2.36 3.12 9.47
CA PHE A 261 2.52 3.33 8.02
C PHE A 261 3.39 4.55 7.70
N ARG A 262 3.25 5.65 8.45
CA ARG A 262 4.10 6.85 8.31
C ARG A 262 5.55 6.54 8.66
N GLY A 263 5.78 5.82 9.76
CA GLY A 263 7.11 5.34 10.16
C GLY A 263 7.76 4.46 9.09
N ARG A 264 7.02 3.46 8.57
CA ARG A 264 7.47 2.56 7.51
C ARG A 264 7.79 3.31 6.22
N ALA A 265 6.92 4.20 5.76
CA ALA A 265 7.12 4.99 4.55
C ALA A 265 8.35 5.91 4.70
N ARG A 266 8.51 6.56 5.85
CA ARG A 266 9.69 7.41 6.12
C ARG A 266 10.98 6.60 6.12
N ALA A 267 11.00 5.46 6.80
CA ALA A 267 12.16 4.58 6.86
C ALA A 267 12.56 4.08 5.46
N ALA A 268 11.59 3.69 4.63
CA ALA A 268 11.85 3.26 3.26
C ALA A 268 12.44 4.38 2.39
N VAL A 269 11.95 5.62 2.53
CA VAL A 269 12.49 6.78 1.80
C VAL A 269 13.93 7.11 2.26
N LEU A 270 14.22 7.03 3.57
CA LEU A 270 15.57 7.23 4.09
C LEU A 270 16.54 6.14 3.60
N ALA A 271 16.11 4.88 3.57
CA ALA A 271 16.91 3.78 3.04
C ALA A 271 17.20 3.94 1.54
N ALA A 272 16.21 4.43 0.77
CA ALA A 272 16.40 4.74 -0.65
C ALA A 272 17.38 5.90 -0.86
N GLU A 273 17.31 6.95 -0.05
CA GLU A 273 18.28 8.04 -0.09
C GLU A 273 19.71 7.55 0.19
N GLU A 274 19.88 6.73 1.23
CA GLU A 274 21.18 6.16 1.57
C GLU A 274 21.74 5.26 0.45
N ALA A 275 20.88 4.45 -0.18
CA ALA A 275 21.27 3.62 -1.33
C ALA A 275 21.76 4.48 -2.50
N VAL A 276 21.07 5.57 -2.82
CA VAL A 276 21.49 6.52 -3.86
C VAL A 276 22.82 7.19 -3.48
N GLN A 277 23.00 7.60 -2.22
CA GLN A 277 24.25 8.21 -1.76
C GLN A 277 25.43 7.24 -1.83
N ARG A 278 25.24 5.96 -1.47
CA ARG A 278 26.27 4.92 -1.59
C ARG A 278 26.70 4.72 -3.04
N GLY A 279 25.76 4.66 -3.98
CA GLY A 279 26.05 4.56 -5.42
C GLY A 279 26.76 5.81 -5.98
N GLY A 280 26.43 7.00 -5.46
CA GLY A 280 27.06 8.25 -5.87
C GLY A 280 28.51 8.39 -5.40
N LYS A 281 28.87 7.82 -4.24
CA LYS A 281 30.25 7.83 -3.72
C LYS A 281 31.19 6.90 -4.50
N GLY A 282 30.69 5.78 -5.02
CA GLY A 282 31.47 4.83 -5.81
C GLY A 282 31.79 5.30 -7.25
N THR A 283 31.02 6.25 -7.77
CA THR A 283 31.14 6.77 -9.15
C THR A 283 31.84 8.12 -9.24
N ALA A 284 32.24 8.72 -8.11
CA ALA A 284 32.89 10.02 -8.04
C ALA A 284 34.25 10.11 -8.78
N GLY A 285 34.82 8.97 -9.20
CA GLY A 285 36.04 8.92 -10.01
C GLY A 285 35.83 9.01 -11.53
N ALA A 286 34.59 8.94 -12.05
CA ALA A 286 34.34 8.85 -13.49
C ALA A 286 33.18 9.77 -13.94
N GLY A 287 33.52 10.98 -14.40
CA GLY A 287 32.70 11.78 -15.33
C GLY A 287 31.40 12.41 -14.82
N GLY A 288 31.40 13.75 -14.68
CA GLY A 288 30.22 14.62 -14.71
C GLY A 288 29.09 14.33 -13.71
N GLY A 289 28.94 15.14 -12.67
CA GLY A 289 28.01 14.92 -11.54
C GLY A 289 26.55 14.59 -11.87
N ALA A 290 26.04 14.94 -13.05
CA ALA A 290 24.69 14.56 -13.49
C ALA A 290 24.58 13.12 -14.05
N ALA A 291 25.64 12.57 -14.64
CA ALA A 291 25.69 11.20 -15.14
C ALA A 291 25.86 10.21 -13.99
N ALA A 292 26.82 10.47 -13.10
CA ALA A 292 27.01 9.73 -11.84
C ALA A 292 25.73 9.71 -10.98
N GLY A 293 25.00 10.83 -10.92
CA GLY A 293 23.71 10.91 -10.22
C GLY A 293 22.59 10.05 -10.85
N ARG A 294 22.59 9.86 -12.18
CA ARG A 294 21.63 8.96 -12.85
C ARG A 294 21.98 7.50 -12.62
N GLU A 295 23.25 7.15 -12.66
CA GLU A 295 23.73 5.78 -12.44
C GLU A 295 23.51 5.34 -10.99
N ALA A 296 23.73 6.22 -10.02
CA ALA A 296 23.40 5.98 -8.62
C ALA A 296 21.90 5.70 -8.39
N MET A 297 21.03 6.41 -9.12
CA MET A 297 19.58 6.16 -9.08
C MET A 297 19.19 4.82 -9.71
N VAL A 298 19.89 4.39 -10.78
CA VAL A 298 19.70 3.07 -11.38
C VAL A 298 20.12 1.97 -10.40
N GLY A 299 21.27 2.12 -9.75
CA GLY A 299 21.77 1.17 -8.75
C GLY A 299 20.87 1.04 -7.51
N ALA A 300 20.10 2.08 -7.18
CA ALA A 300 19.14 2.09 -6.07
C ALA A 300 17.68 1.81 -6.50
N ALA A 301 17.44 1.31 -7.71
CA ALA A 301 16.09 1.17 -8.27
C ALA A 301 15.14 0.32 -7.40
N VAL A 302 15.65 -0.73 -6.75
CA VAL A 302 14.84 -1.62 -5.90
C VAL A 302 14.34 -0.87 -4.66
N GLU A 303 15.21 -0.12 -4.00
CA GLU A 303 14.93 0.66 -2.79
C GLU A 303 14.01 1.83 -3.11
N LEU A 304 14.17 2.46 -4.28
CA LEU A 304 13.26 3.48 -4.80
C LEU A 304 11.86 2.92 -5.06
N GLY A 305 11.77 1.70 -5.60
CA GLY A 305 10.50 0.98 -5.77
C GLY A 305 9.84 0.66 -4.42
N ARG A 306 10.61 0.16 -3.44
CA ARG A 306 10.13 -0.09 -2.07
C ARG A 306 9.62 1.18 -1.39
N ALA A 307 10.35 2.30 -1.51
CA ALA A 307 9.94 3.59 -0.99
C ALA A 307 8.63 4.09 -1.63
N THR A 308 8.51 3.95 -2.95
CA THR A 308 7.28 4.30 -3.67
C THR A 308 6.10 3.45 -3.23
N ARG A 309 6.28 2.13 -3.16
CA ARG A 309 5.23 1.20 -2.68
C ARG A 309 4.79 1.56 -1.26
N ALA A 310 5.73 1.79 -0.34
CA ALA A 310 5.41 2.13 1.04
C ALA A 310 4.64 3.47 1.14
N HIS A 311 5.03 4.47 0.36
CA HIS A 311 4.32 5.75 0.25
C HIS A 311 2.90 5.59 -0.30
N CYS A 312 2.73 4.86 -1.41
CA CYS A 312 1.41 4.64 -2.00
C CYS A 312 0.49 3.82 -1.10
N GLN A 313 1.01 2.81 -0.39
CA GLN A 313 0.24 2.06 0.60
C GLN A 313 -0.18 2.94 1.80
N LEU A 314 0.70 3.82 2.29
CA LEU A 314 0.32 4.83 3.29
C LEU A 314 -0.82 5.71 2.78
N HIS A 315 -0.71 6.19 1.54
CA HIS A 315 -1.74 7.02 0.94
C HIS A 315 -3.09 6.27 0.84
N LEU A 316 -3.10 5.00 0.43
CA LEU A 316 -4.33 4.19 0.40
C LEU A 316 -4.96 4.07 1.80
N VAL A 317 -4.17 3.83 2.83
CA VAL A 317 -4.66 3.71 4.22
C VAL A 317 -5.22 5.04 4.72
N GLU A 318 -4.50 6.15 4.51
CA GLU A 318 -4.96 7.49 4.90
C GLU A 318 -6.29 7.86 4.22
N ARG A 319 -6.40 7.64 2.91
CA ARG A 319 -7.64 7.96 2.19
C ARG A 319 -8.78 7.02 2.53
N CYS A 320 -8.50 5.74 2.81
CA CYS A 320 -9.51 4.83 3.32
C CYS A 320 -10.04 5.28 4.70
N MET A 321 -9.16 5.66 5.62
CA MET A 321 -9.56 6.19 6.94
C MET A 321 -10.41 7.46 6.82
N ALA A 322 -9.95 8.44 6.05
CA ALA A 322 -10.68 9.69 5.84
C ALA A 322 -12.04 9.45 5.17
N GLY A 323 -12.08 8.57 4.17
CA GLY A 323 -13.33 8.21 3.47
C GLY A 323 -14.34 7.53 4.39
N VAL A 324 -13.90 6.61 5.25
CA VAL A 324 -14.81 5.97 6.23
C VAL A 324 -15.34 6.97 7.25
N GLU A 325 -14.53 7.93 7.69
CA GLU A 325 -14.99 8.96 8.61
C GLU A 325 -16.00 9.92 7.95
N GLN A 326 -15.75 10.32 6.70
CA GLN A 326 -16.71 11.10 5.91
C GLN A 326 -18.05 10.38 5.76
N GLN A 327 -18.03 9.05 5.54
CA GLN A 327 -19.27 8.25 5.47
C GLN A 327 -19.96 8.13 6.83
N ARG A 328 -19.21 8.13 7.94
CA ARG A 328 -19.78 8.15 9.30
C ARG A 328 -20.48 9.47 9.58
N GLU A 329 -19.86 10.58 9.23
CA GLU A 329 -20.43 11.93 9.37
C GLU A 329 -21.69 12.09 8.52
N ALA A 330 -21.66 11.64 7.26
CA ALA A 330 -22.81 11.63 6.37
C ALA A 330 -23.95 10.80 6.99
N ALA A 331 -23.71 9.53 7.33
CA ALA A 331 -24.70 8.65 7.94
C ALA A 331 -25.35 9.25 9.21
N ALA A 332 -24.57 9.96 10.03
CA ALA A 332 -25.10 10.66 11.20
C ALA A 332 -26.00 11.85 10.81
N ALA A 333 -25.62 12.61 9.78
CA ALA A 333 -26.41 13.71 9.24
C ALA A 333 -27.73 13.22 8.60
N ALA A 334 -27.72 12.17 7.79
CA ALA A 334 -28.94 11.58 7.24
C ALA A 334 -29.87 11.01 8.29
N ALA A 335 -29.31 10.34 9.32
CA ALA A 335 -30.11 9.85 10.44
C ALA A 335 -30.84 11.01 11.15
N ALA A 336 -30.20 12.18 11.24
CA ALA A 336 -30.84 13.39 11.76
C ALA A 336 -31.86 14.00 10.79
N ALA A 337 -31.66 13.85 9.47
CA ALA A 337 -32.53 14.40 8.43
C ALA A 337 -33.68 13.47 7.97
N ALA A 338 -33.75 12.24 8.50
CA ALA A 338 -34.69 11.20 8.08
C ALA A 338 -34.67 10.88 6.57
N SER A 339 -33.52 11.06 5.92
CA SER A 339 -33.32 10.74 4.50
C SER A 339 -32.90 9.29 4.30
N GLY A 340 -33.57 8.57 3.40
CA GLY A 340 -33.40 7.12 3.19
C GLY A 340 -32.29 6.68 2.23
N GLU A 341 -31.50 7.59 1.66
CA GLU A 341 -30.49 7.26 0.62
C GLU A 341 -29.06 7.05 1.17
N GLU A 342 -28.80 7.30 2.45
CA GLU A 342 -27.45 7.23 3.02
C GLU A 342 -27.19 5.93 3.80
N LEU A 343 -25.90 5.65 4.04
CA LEU A 343 -25.46 4.44 4.75
C LEU A 343 -26.00 4.41 6.17
N ASN A 344 -26.41 3.23 6.64
CA ASN A 344 -26.80 3.04 8.03
C ASN A 344 -25.59 2.75 8.94
N THR A 345 -25.79 2.84 10.26
CA THR A 345 -24.75 2.58 11.28
C THR A 345 -24.08 1.23 11.13
N ARG A 346 -24.81 0.19 10.70
CA ARG A 346 -24.26 -1.16 10.52
C ARG A 346 -23.28 -1.19 9.34
N GLU A 347 -23.62 -0.55 8.23
CA GLU A 347 -22.77 -0.47 7.03
C GLU A 347 -21.48 0.31 7.31
N VAL A 348 -21.56 1.42 8.05
CA VAL A 348 -20.37 2.20 8.46
C VAL A 348 -19.45 1.37 9.39
N ASN A 349 -20.03 0.52 10.24
CA ASN A 349 -19.24 -0.40 11.09
C ASN A 349 -18.55 -1.49 10.25
N VAL A 350 -19.20 -1.98 9.19
CA VAL A 350 -18.57 -2.90 8.22
C VAL A 350 -17.42 -2.20 7.50
N LEU A 351 -17.61 -0.96 7.02
CA LEU A 351 -16.55 -0.17 6.40
C LEU A 351 -15.36 0.06 7.34
N SER A 352 -15.63 0.31 8.63
CA SER A 352 -14.58 0.43 9.65
C SER A 352 -13.80 -0.87 9.84
N SER A 353 -14.49 -2.01 9.80
CA SER A 353 -13.87 -3.33 9.89
C SER A 353 -13.02 -3.66 8.64
N LEU A 354 -13.50 -3.29 7.45
CA LEU A 354 -12.77 -3.44 6.19
C LEU A 354 -11.53 -2.55 6.17
N ARG A 355 -11.62 -1.30 6.61
CA ARG A 355 -10.48 -0.40 6.76
C ARG A 355 -9.38 -1.01 7.63
N ASP A 356 -9.75 -1.55 8.80
CA ASP A 356 -8.80 -2.20 9.71
C ASP A 356 -8.19 -3.46 9.08
N LEU A 357 -9.02 -4.28 8.43
CA LEU A 357 -8.55 -5.47 7.71
C LEU A 357 -7.55 -5.10 6.60
N PHE A 358 -7.84 -4.05 5.83
CA PHE A 358 -6.94 -3.55 4.80
C PHE A 358 -5.58 -3.16 5.37
N ALA A 359 -5.57 -2.29 6.38
CA ALA A 359 -4.34 -1.82 7.02
C ALA A 359 -3.53 -2.98 7.62
N LEU A 360 -4.18 -3.90 8.33
CA LEU A 360 -3.50 -5.03 8.97
C LEU A 360 -3.02 -6.08 7.97
N SER A 361 -3.75 -6.29 6.86
CA SER A 361 -3.32 -7.23 5.81
C SER A 361 -2.01 -6.82 5.13
N ILE A 362 -1.74 -5.51 5.03
CA ILE A 362 -0.48 -4.98 4.52
C ILE A 362 0.66 -5.08 5.56
N VAL A 363 0.34 -5.02 6.85
CA VAL A 363 1.35 -5.11 7.93
C VAL A 363 1.83 -6.54 8.15
N GLU A 364 1.05 -7.55 7.74
CA GLU A 364 1.36 -8.97 7.93
C GLU A 364 2.50 -9.51 7.02
N GLU A 365 3.18 -8.64 6.27
CA GLU A 365 4.13 -9.03 5.22
C GLU A 365 5.50 -9.51 5.77
N TRP A 366 5.54 -10.80 6.13
CA TRP A 366 6.62 -11.82 6.10
C TRP A 366 8.04 -11.53 6.64
N TRP A 367 8.55 -12.46 7.45
CA TRP A 367 9.90 -12.43 8.00
C TRP A 367 10.75 -13.59 7.45
N PRO A 368 11.94 -13.32 6.88
CA PRO A 368 12.85 -14.37 6.42
C PRO A 368 13.59 -15.04 7.58
N GLY A 369 14.10 -16.27 7.39
CA GLY A 369 15.15 -16.85 8.25
C GLY A 369 14.80 -18.16 8.98
N GLY A 370 13.91 -18.99 8.46
CA GLY A 370 13.50 -20.24 9.12
C GLY A 370 12.40 -20.07 10.17
N LEU A 371 11.76 -18.89 10.19
CA LEU A 371 10.80 -18.51 11.23
C LEU A 371 9.62 -19.47 11.34
N GLY A 372 9.14 -19.97 10.21
CA GLY A 372 7.99 -20.86 10.10
C GLY A 372 8.24 -22.24 10.67
N LYS A 373 9.47 -22.78 10.59
CA LYS A 373 9.77 -24.16 11.03
C LYS A 373 10.83 -24.29 12.12
N THR A 374 11.93 -23.56 12.06
CA THR A 374 13.15 -23.90 12.82
C THR A 374 13.60 -22.82 13.81
N SER A 375 13.31 -21.55 13.58
CA SER A 375 13.77 -20.48 14.48
C SER A 375 13.12 -20.57 15.85
N THR A 376 13.93 -20.78 16.88
CA THR A 376 13.50 -20.77 18.28
C THR A 376 13.51 -19.37 18.89
N HIS A 377 14.26 -18.43 18.30
CA HIS A 377 14.42 -17.07 18.76
C HIS A 377 14.38 -16.10 17.58
N CYS A 378 14.00 -14.85 17.83
CA CYS A 378 14.20 -13.75 16.90
C CYS A 378 14.79 -12.54 17.59
N VAL A 379 15.41 -11.66 16.79
CA VAL A 379 15.72 -10.30 17.22
C VAL A 379 14.55 -9.42 16.81
N LEU A 380 13.73 -9.05 17.78
CA LEU A 380 12.61 -8.15 17.58
C LEU A 380 13.07 -6.71 17.81
N MET A 381 13.01 -5.89 16.77
CA MET A 381 13.20 -4.44 16.92
C MET A 381 11.95 -3.84 17.55
N ALA A 382 12.02 -3.41 18.80
CA ALA A 382 10.90 -2.81 19.52
C ALA A 382 11.33 -1.54 20.26
N GLN A 383 10.36 -0.70 20.63
CA GLN A 383 10.66 0.50 21.41
C GLN A 383 11.01 0.11 22.85
N LEU A 384 12.23 0.41 23.30
CA LEU A 384 12.60 0.27 24.71
C LEU A 384 12.01 1.45 25.49
N VAL A 385 11.23 1.12 26.50
CA VAL A 385 10.72 2.07 27.48
C VAL A 385 11.17 1.59 28.85
N LEU A 386 12.01 2.37 29.52
CA LEU A 386 12.52 2.08 30.86
C LEU A 386 12.09 3.22 31.78
N ASP A 387 11.42 2.89 32.88
CA ASP A 387 10.89 3.86 33.86
C ASP A 387 10.10 5.02 33.21
N GLY A 388 9.28 4.69 32.20
CA GLY A 388 8.47 5.67 31.46
C GLY A 388 9.23 6.53 30.45
N LYS A 389 10.57 6.41 30.37
CA LYS A 389 11.38 7.07 29.34
C LYS A 389 11.49 6.19 28.10
N VAL A 390 11.10 6.76 26.96
CA VAL A 390 11.23 6.15 25.64
C VAL A 390 12.68 6.28 25.20
N LEU A 391 13.44 5.19 25.26
CA LEU A 391 14.89 5.17 24.99
C LEU A 391 15.25 4.92 23.52
N GLY A 392 14.26 4.63 22.66
CA GLY A 392 14.48 4.36 21.24
C GLY A 392 14.17 2.92 20.87
N VAL A 393 14.26 2.63 19.57
CA VAL A 393 14.12 1.26 19.07
C VAL A 393 15.38 0.47 19.43
N HIS A 394 15.22 -0.61 20.17
CA HIS A 394 16.29 -1.52 20.54
C HIS A 394 15.99 -2.93 20.00
N PRO A 395 17.05 -3.69 19.67
CA PRO A 395 16.92 -5.11 19.38
C PRO A 395 16.67 -5.88 20.68
N PHE A 396 15.55 -6.60 20.74
CA PHE A 396 15.25 -7.54 21.82
C PHE A 396 15.43 -8.96 21.32
N PHE A 397 16.25 -9.75 22.00
CA PHE A 397 16.33 -11.17 21.74
C PHE A 397 15.14 -11.85 22.41
N VAL A 398 14.20 -12.34 21.60
CA VAL A 398 12.92 -12.90 22.06
C VAL A 398 12.86 -14.36 21.68
N GLN A 399 12.58 -15.21 22.65
CA GLN A 399 12.30 -16.61 22.41
C GLN A 399 10.89 -16.78 21.84
N LEU A 400 10.79 -17.50 20.73
CA LEU A 400 9.57 -17.77 20.00
C LEU A 400 9.02 -19.17 20.25
N ARG A 401 9.90 -20.15 20.50
CA ARG A 401 9.56 -21.57 20.68
C ARG A 401 10.27 -22.17 21.88
N SER A 402 9.69 -23.21 22.46
CA SER A 402 10.34 -24.05 23.45
C SER A 402 11.61 -24.70 22.85
N MET A 403 12.68 -24.77 23.66
CA MET A 403 13.96 -25.36 23.25
C MET A 403 13.98 -26.89 23.33
N THR A 404 12.95 -27.50 23.93
CA THR A 404 12.85 -28.96 24.08
C THR A 404 12.00 -29.60 22.98
N ASP A 405 10.86 -29.00 22.65
CA ASP A 405 9.88 -29.58 21.73
C ASP A 405 9.57 -28.70 20.51
N HIS A 406 10.22 -27.53 20.36
CA HIS A 406 10.03 -26.57 19.27
C HIS A 406 8.58 -26.05 19.08
N SER A 407 7.70 -26.25 20.07
CA SER A 407 6.36 -25.67 20.08
C SER A 407 6.42 -24.14 20.27
N PRO A 408 5.55 -23.34 19.62
CA PRO A 408 5.48 -21.90 19.89
C PRO A 408 5.18 -21.60 21.36
N LEU A 409 5.91 -20.65 21.95
CA LEU A 409 5.67 -20.25 23.33
C LEU A 409 4.31 -19.59 23.49
N LYS A 410 3.74 -19.68 24.70
CA LYS A 410 2.43 -19.11 25.04
C LYS A 410 2.42 -17.62 24.70
N GLY A 411 1.52 -17.23 23.80
CA GLY A 411 1.44 -15.85 23.31
C GLY A 411 2.26 -15.57 22.06
N VAL A 412 2.75 -16.59 21.35
CA VAL A 412 3.45 -16.45 20.07
C VAL A 412 2.75 -17.34 19.04
N ALA A 413 2.13 -16.75 18.02
CA ALA A 413 1.54 -17.47 16.91
C ALA A 413 2.49 -17.43 15.71
N ILE A 414 2.92 -18.59 15.23
CA ILE A 414 3.89 -18.72 14.15
C ILE A 414 3.28 -19.56 13.03
N GLY A 415 3.55 -19.22 11.77
CA GLY A 415 3.19 -20.05 10.64
C GLY A 415 4.24 -20.08 9.53
N ASP A 416 4.23 -21.18 8.79
CA ASP A 416 5.13 -21.49 7.67
C ASP A 416 4.47 -21.14 6.32
N ILE A 417 5.27 -20.61 5.40
CA ILE A 417 4.83 -20.13 4.08
C ILE A 417 5.63 -20.82 2.97
N GLY A 418 6.50 -21.78 3.33
CA GLY A 418 7.26 -22.57 2.39
C GLY A 418 8.71 -22.09 2.18
N PRO A 419 9.47 -22.84 1.38
CA PRO A 419 10.91 -22.65 1.22
C PRO A 419 11.23 -21.34 0.49
N LYS A 420 12.36 -20.74 0.87
CA LYS A 420 12.93 -19.60 0.16
C LYS A 420 13.43 -20.06 -1.20
N LEU A 421 13.12 -19.30 -2.25
CA LEU A 421 13.56 -19.60 -3.61
C LEU A 421 15.11 -19.73 -3.63
N GLY A 422 15.61 -20.91 -3.98
CA GLY A 422 17.04 -21.24 -4.01
C GLY A 422 17.66 -21.78 -2.70
N PHE A 423 16.89 -21.88 -1.61
CA PHE A 423 17.35 -22.42 -0.32
C PHE A 423 16.29 -23.36 0.29
N ASN A 424 16.29 -24.62 -0.16
CA ASN A 424 15.28 -25.62 0.22
C ASN A 424 15.23 -25.93 1.74
N SER A 425 16.31 -25.64 2.47
CA SER A 425 16.41 -25.85 3.92
C SER A 425 15.96 -24.65 4.77
N THR A 426 15.63 -23.52 4.16
CA THR A 426 15.24 -22.29 4.88
C THR A 426 13.84 -21.85 4.44
N ASP A 427 12.90 -21.80 5.37
CA ASP A 427 11.55 -21.32 5.12
C ASP A 427 11.39 -19.80 5.34
N ASN A 428 10.32 -19.26 4.76
CA ASN A 428 9.75 -17.97 5.16
C ASN A 428 8.62 -18.24 6.15
N GLY A 429 8.58 -17.46 7.23
CA GLY A 429 7.54 -17.57 8.26
C GLY A 429 6.85 -16.24 8.56
N PHE A 430 5.72 -16.31 9.24
CA PHE A 430 5.13 -15.16 9.91
C PHE A 430 5.09 -15.41 11.43
N CYS A 431 5.22 -14.34 12.20
CA CYS A 431 5.07 -14.38 13.65
C CYS A 431 4.10 -13.27 14.08
N ARG A 432 3.07 -13.64 14.83
CA ARG A 432 2.09 -12.78 15.48
C ARG A 432 2.22 -12.99 17.00
N PRO A 433 2.80 -12.06 17.76
CA PRO A 433 2.77 -12.15 19.22
C PRO A 433 1.33 -11.92 19.73
N ALA A 434 0.71 -12.97 20.26
CA ALA A 434 -0.53 -12.91 21.01
C ALA A 434 -0.24 -12.49 22.47
N VAL A 435 -0.60 -11.24 22.81
CA VAL A 435 -0.84 -10.72 24.17
C VAL A 435 -0.24 -11.57 25.32
N ALA A 436 1.05 -11.41 25.56
CA ALA A 436 1.67 -11.71 26.85
C ALA A 436 2.75 -10.64 27.08
N ALA A 437 2.65 -9.93 28.20
CA ALA A 437 3.60 -8.89 28.56
C ALA A 437 5.00 -9.50 28.71
N CYS A 438 5.97 -9.04 27.91
CA CYS A 438 7.38 -9.24 28.25
C CYS A 438 7.72 -8.25 29.37
N CYS A 439 7.55 -8.68 30.62
CA CYS A 439 8.11 -7.99 31.77
C CYS A 439 9.59 -8.38 31.88
N LEU A 440 10.51 -7.45 31.62
CA LEU A 440 11.91 -7.64 31.96
C LEU A 440 12.05 -7.53 33.49
N PRO A 441 12.58 -8.56 34.18
CA PRO A 441 12.82 -8.49 35.62
C PRO A 441 13.87 -7.43 35.95
N ARG A 442 13.68 -6.72 37.08
CA ARG A 442 14.60 -5.68 37.58
C ARG A 442 16.06 -6.14 37.74
N TRP A 443 16.30 -7.43 37.97
CA TRP A 443 17.64 -7.98 38.17
C TRP A 443 18.51 -8.00 36.90
N TRP A 444 17.93 -7.78 35.71
CA TRP A 444 18.70 -7.70 34.47
C TRP A 444 19.43 -6.35 34.29
N ALA A 445 19.08 -5.33 35.09
CA ALA A 445 19.66 -3.98 35.04
C ALA A 445 20.84 -3.77 36.02
N GLY A 446 21.48 -4.84 36.52
CA GLY A 446 22.76 -4.72 37.23
C GLY A 446 22.71 -4.01 38.59
N GLY A 447 21.69 -4.30 39.41
CA GLY A 447 21.72 -3.97 40.83
C GLY A 447 22.15 -5.21 41.62
N GLU A 448 23.38 -5.20 42.15
CA GLU A 448 23.88 -6.21 43.07
C GLU A 448 22.93 -6.37 44.27
N GLY A 449 22.71 -7.62 44.68
CA GLY A 449 22.00 -7.94 45.90
C GLY A 449 22.77 -7.44 47.11
N GLY A 450 22.13 -6.58 47.90
CA GLY A 450 22.43 -6.37 49.31
C GLY A 450 21.28 -6.94 50.14
N SER A 451 21.63 -7.78 51.10
CA SER A 451 20.81 -8.41 52.16
C SER A 451 19.60 -7.61 52.65
#